data_AF-A0A1G4H2L1-F1
#
_entry.id   AF-A0A1G4H2L1-F1
#
_cell.length_a   1.000
_cell.length_b   1.000
_cell.length_c   1.000
_cell.angle_alpha   90.00
_cell.angle_beta   90.00
_cell.angle_gamma   90.00
#
_symmetry.space_group_name_H-M   'P 1'
#
loop_
_entity.id
_entity.type
_entity.pdbx_description
1 polymer ?
#
loop_
_entity_poly.entity_id
_entity_poly.type
_entity_poly.pdbx_seq_one_letter_code
_entity_poly.pdbx_strand_id
1 'polypeptide(L)'
;MAQLKPDYKYVKCFPEYDSYFVDATKEDNGSFKGYCSSHITNDLTSSTYNNGYLIEPCVKFVQFLTLLSEKHSDDKVHGCIYLYYWLYHDVLSKNESTYNTITLFETFAKAYMQHKNDAQIYLDYVKNITNDVFINIQKLAVLYDNLENFKNNMSCDSNKCNCAHNIVDLYTKYIDDCRKGVNTEFCNELDNFRNMYNKHMEKPNECDEVQKILPSARITDNTLIIITPFFTRFGLWFSSKRRNKKHIRKHLAKEEHEHFESRTKNDNISNNNRAYHIHYRASANN
;
A
#
# COMPACT_ATOMS: atom_id res chain seq x y z
N MET A 1 -5.38 -25.68 2.88
CA MET A 1 -5.61 -24.37 2.25
C MET A 1 -4.67 -23.39 2.91
N ALA A 2 -3.75 -22.77 2.17
CA ALA A 2 -2.88 -21.74 2.74
C ALA A 2 -3.76 -20.56 3.18
N GLN A 3 -3.60 -20.08 4.42
CA GLN A 3 -4.24 -18.85 4.86
C GLN A 3 -3.77 -17.72 3.95
N LEU A 4 -4.67 -17.10 3.20
CA LEU A 4 -4.36 -15.85 2.52
C LEU A 4 -4.12 -14.78 3.60
N LYS A 5 -2.85 -14.42 3.80
CA LYS A 5 -2.45 -13.34 4.68
C LYS A 5 -2.54 -12.02 3.92
N PRO A 6 -3.03 -10.93 4.55
CA PRO A 6 -2.99 -9.60 3.97
C PRO A 6 -1.57 -9.21 3.56
N ASP A 7 -1.37 -8.92 2.28
CA ASP A 7 -0.06 -8.60 1.71
C ASP A 7 0.09 -7.09 1.59
N TYR A 8 1.02 -6.53 2.38
CA TYR A 8 1.28 -5.09 2.43
C TYR A 8 1.68 -4.50 1.08
N LYS A 9 2.22 -5.30 0.15
CA LYS A 9 2.71 -4.81 -1.15
C LYS A 9 1.64 -4.13 -2.01
N TYR A 10 0.37 -4.35 -1.69
CA TYR A 10 -0.76 -3.79 -2.43
C TYR A 10 -1.21 -2.44 -1.89
N VAL A 11 -0.75 -2.04 -0.70
CA VAL A 11 -1.10 -0.73 -0.12
C VAL A 11 -0.57 0.43 -0.97
N LYS A 12 0.53 0.22 -1.71
CA LYS A 12 1.05 1.19 -2.69
C LYS A 12 0.07 1.56 -3.80
N CYS A 13 -0.92 0.69 -4.06
CA CYS A 13 -1.95 0.90 -5.08
C CYS A 13 -3.19 1.60 -4.52
N PHE A 14 -3.26 1.89 -3.22
CA PHE A 14 -4.42 2.56 -2.63
C PHE A 14 -4.75 3.92 -3.27
N PRO A 15 -3.78 4.79 -3.61
CA PRO A 15 -4.10 6.03 -4.33
C PRO A 15 -4.77 5.78 -5.69
N GLU A 16 -4.39 4.71 -6.39
CA GLU A 16 -5.03 4.33 -7.65
C GLU A 16 -6.46 3.80 -7.43
N TYR A 17 -6.65 2.93 -6.43
CA TYR A 17 -7.98 2.47 -6.05
C TYR A 17 -8.88 3.61 -5.57
N ASP A 18 -8.32 4.62 -4.91
CA ASP A 18 -9.05 5.82 -4.51
C ASP A 18 -9.56 6.61 -5.71
N SER A 19 -8.71 6.82 -6.72
CA SER A 19 -9.14 7.41 -7.99
C SER A 19 -10.27 6.62 -8.63
N TYR A 20 -10.15 5.29 -8.70
CA TYR A 20 -11.20 4.42 -9.24
C TYR A 20 -12.49 4.46 -8.41
N PHE A 21 -12.36 4.56 -7.09
CA PHE A 21 -13.49 4.67 -6.19
C PHE A 21 -14.24 5.98 -6.39
N VAL A 22 -13.52 7.10 -6.42
CA VAL A 22 -14.11 8.42 -6.71
C VAL A 22 -14.82 8.38 -8.06
N ASP A 23 -14.16 7.87 -9.11
CA ASP A 23 -14.77 7.77 -10.44
C ASP A 23 -16.02 6.90 -10.47
N ALA A 24 -15.99 5.73 -9.82
CA ALA A 24 -17.12 4.80 -9.75
C ALA A 24 -18.34 5.36 -8.99
N THR A 25 -18.13 6.36 -8.13
CA THR A 25 -19.12 6.86 -7.17
C THR A 25 -19.60 8.29 -7.46
N LYS A 26 -19.20 8.87 -8.61
CA LYS A 26 -19.63 10.21 -9.04
C LYS A 26 -21.13 10.33 -9.28
N GLU A 27 -21.74 9.30 -9.86
CA GLU A 27 -23.16 9.30 -10.19
C GLU A 27 -23.95 8.52 -9.15
N ASP A 28 -25.07 9.06 -8.66
CA ASP A 28 -25.94 8.34 -7.73
C ASP A 28 -26.71 7.23 -8.47
N ASN A 29 -26.51 5.98 -8.05
CA ASN A 29 -27.31 4.87 -8.54
C ASN A 29 -28.41 4.54 -7.52
N GLY A 30 -29.55 5.20 -7.69
CA GLY A 30 -30.72 5.01 -6.83
C GLY A 30 -31.22 3.57 -6.70
N SER A 31 -30.86 2.67 -7.64
CA SER A 31 -31.24 1.25 -7.55
C SER A 31 -30.55 0.51 -6.39
N PHE A 32 -29.33 0.90 -6.00
CA PHE A 32 -28.60 0.28 -4.89
C PHE A 32 -29.10 0.72 -3.53
N LYS A 33 -29.76 1.88 -3.46
CA LYS A 33 -30.33 2.41 -2.21
C LYS A 33 -31.32 1.43 -1.58
N GLY A 34 -32.12 0.73 -2.39
CA GLY A 34 -33.06 -0.29 -1.92
C GLY A 34 -32.36 -1.46 -1.22
N TYR A 35 -31.35 -2.04 -1.86
CA TYR A 35 -30.56 -3.16 -1.29
C TYR A 35 -29.86 -2.73 -0.01
N CYS A 36 -29.20 -1.57 -0.02
CA CYS A 36 -28.53 -1.02 1.14
C CYS A 36 -29.48 -0.76 2.30
N SER A 37 -30.62 -0.11 2.04
CA SER A 37 -31.61 0.19 3.08
C SER A 37 -32.16 -1.07 3.73
N SER A 38 -32.42 -2.11 2.93
CA SER A 38 -32.93 -3.40 3.42
C SER A 38 -31.92 -4.06 4.37
N HIS A 39 -30.67 -4.23 3.94
CA HIS A 39 -29.66 -4.90 4.74
C HIS A 39 -29.23 -4.10 5.98
N ILE A 40 -29.07 -2.78 5.86
CA ILE A 40 -28.76 -1.91 7.01
C ILE A 40 -29.87 -1.98 8.07
N THR A 41 -31.14 -1.95 7.64
CA THR A 41 -32.27 -2.04 8.57
C THR A 41 -32.32 -3.40 9.27
N ASN A 42 -32.08 -4.49 8.53
CA ASN A 42 -32.18 -5.84 9.08
C ASN A 42 -31.00 -6.21 9.99
N ASP A 43 -29.78 -5.83 9.60
CA ASP A 43 -28.56 -6.31 10.27
C ASP A 43 -28.03 -5.34 11.34
N LEU A 44 -28.31 -4.04 11.22
CA LEU A 44 -27.68 -3.02 12.06
C LEU A 44 -28.66 -2.33 13.02
N THR A 45 -29.96 -2.61 13.01
CA THR A 45 -30.87 -1.91 13.92
C THR A 45 -30.71 -2.37 15.38
N SER A 46 -30.05 -1.52 16.18
CA SER A 46 -30.40 -1.38 17.60
C SER A 46 -31.47 -0.30 17.68
N SER A 47 -32.47 -0.46 18.56
CA SER A 47 -33.65 0.41 18.65
C SER A 47 -33.37 1.88 19.02
N THR A 48 -32.10 2.29 19.09
CA THR A 48 -31.64 3.58 19.60
C THR A 48 -30.88 4.45 18.60
N TYR A 49 -30.52 3.96 17.39
CA TYR A 49 -29.70 4.73 16.43
C TYR A 49 -30.29 4.79 15.02
N ASN A 50 -30.31 6.01 14.46
CA ASN A 50 -30.66 6.24 13.06
C ASN A 50 -29.46 5.88 12.16
N ASN A 51 -29.54 4.74 11.49
CA ASN A 51 -28.49 4.25 10.58
C ASN A 51 -28.58 4.82 9.15
N GLY A 52 -29.42 5.84 8.92
CA GLY A 52 -29.60 6.43 7.59
C GLY A 52 -28.30 7.00 6.98
N TYR A 53 -27.35 7.43 7.82
CA TYR A 53 -26.03 7.92 7.38
C TYR A 53 -25.17 6.84 6.70
N LEU A 54 -25.48 5.56 6.89
CA LEU A 54 -24.76 4.42 6.29
C LEU A 54 -25.27 4.09 4.87
N ILE A 55 -26.41 4.64 4.46
CA ILE A 55 -27.01 4.33 3.15
C ILE A 55 -26.10 4.79 2.01
N GLU A 56 -25.65 6.05 2.03
CA GLU A 56 -24.76 6.58 0.99
C GLU A 56 -23.41 5.83 0.96
N PRO A 57 -22.71 5.60 2.09
CA PRO A 57 -21.53 4.73 2.10
C PRO A 57 -21.75 3.34 1.53
N CYS A 58 -22.89 2.71 1.83
CA CYS A 58 -23.23 1.40 1.27
C CYS A 58 -23.40 1.47 -0.26
N VAL A 59 -24.09 2.49 -0.78
CA VAL A 59 -24.26 2.66 -2.22
C VAL A 59 -22.90 2.78 -2.92
N LYS A 60 -21.99 3.59 -2.37
CA LYS A 60 -20.63 3.75 -2.90
C LYS A 60 -19.83 2.45 -2.87
N PHE A 61 -19.95 1.69 -1.79
CA PHE A 61 -19.35 0.36 -1.66
C PHE A 61 -19.84 -0.60 -2.74
N VAL A 62 -21.15 -0.66 -2.99
CA VAL A 62 -21.75 -1.51 -4.02
C VAL A 62 -21.29 -1.08 -5.41
N GLN A 63 -21.27 0.22 -5.72
CA GLN A 63 -20.79 0.76 -7.00
C GLN A 63 -19.35 0.34 -7.30
N PHE A 64 -18.46 0.51 -6.32
CA PHE A 64 -17.06 0.15 -6.49
C PHE A 64 -16.85 -1.35 -6.67
N LEU A 65 -17.56 -2.20 -5.93
CA LEU A 65 -17.51 -3.65 -6.14
C LEU A 65 -18.07 -4.06 -7.51
N THR A 66 -19.07 -3.37 -8.03
CA THR A 66 -19.55 -3.59 -9.41
C THR A 66 -18.45 -3.30 -10.42
N LEU A 67 -17.73 -2.17 -10.30
CA LEU A 67 -16.58 -1.85 -11.14
C LEU A 67 -15.44 -2.89 -11.01
N LEU A 68 -15.08 -3.26 -9.78
CA LEU A 68 -14.03 -4.26 -9.54
C LEU A 68 -14.38 -5.63 -10.09
N SER A 69 -15.66 -5.98 -10.18
CA SER A 69 -16.10 -7.29 -10.66
C SER A 69 -15.69 -7.59 -12.10
N GLU A 70 -15.39 -6.56 -12.89
CA GLU A 70 -14.93 -6.63 -14.28
C GLU A 70 -13.40 -6.76 -14.40
N LYS A 71 -12.66 -6.65 -13.29
CA LYS A 71 -11.19 -6.72 -13.24
C LYS A 71 -10.66 -8.14 -13.01
N HIS A 72 -9.33 -8.31 -13.00
CA HIS A 72 -8.69 -9.59 -12.66
C HIS A 72 -8.88 -9.94 -11.17
N SER A 73 -8.71 -11.22 -10.80
CA SER A 73 -8.95 -11.70 -9.43
C SER A 73 -8.10 -10.98 -8.38
N ASP A 74 -6.85 -10.69 -8.71
CA ASP A 74 -5.92 -10.00 -7.81
C ASP A 74 -6.41 -8.58 -7.50
N ASP A 75 -6.84 -7.84 -8.53
CA ASP A 75 -7.38 -6.47 -8.37
C ASP A 75 -8.62 -6.46 -7.46
N LYS A 76 -9.45 -7.51 -7.54
CA LYS A 76 -10.63 -7.65 -6.68
C LYS A 76 -10.25 -7.85 -5.21
N VAL A 77 -9.22 -8.65 -4.92
CA VAL A 77 -8.72 -8.85 -3.55
C VAL A 77 -8.24 -7.51 -2.99
N HIS A 78 -7.38 -6.79 -3.72
CA HIS A 78 -6.79 -5.55 -3.21
C HIS A 78 -7.83 -4.44 -3.08
N GLY A 79 -8.76 -4.36 -4.03
CA GLY A 79 -9.91 -3.48 -3.95
C GLY A 79 -10.77 -3.73 -2.71
N CYS A 80 -10.92 -4.98 -2.26
CA CYS A 80 -11.60 -5.29 -1.00
C CYS A 80 -10.83 -4.80 0.24
N ILE A 81 -9.48 -4.90 0.23
CA ILE A 81 -8.65 -4.34 1.31
C ILE A 81 -8.78 -2.82 1.35
N TYR A 82 -8.73 -2.17 0.18
CA TYR A 82 -8.94 -0.73 0.07
C TYR A 82 -10.33 -0.33 0.62
N LEU A 83 -11.40 -1.03 0.24
CA LEU A 83 -12.74 -0.77 0.78
C LEU A 83 -12.80 -0.91 2.30
N TYR A 84 -12.11 -1.90 2.87
CA TYR A 84 -12.05 -2.05 4.33
C TYR A 84 -11.33 -0.86 4.99
N TYR A 85 -10.21 -0.41 4.41
CA TYR A 85 -9.50 0.80 4.83
C TYR A 85 -10.39 2.05 4.73
N TRP A 86 -11.05 2.25 3.59
CA TRP A 86 -11.97 3.36 3.33
C TRP A 86 -13.15 3.36 4.30
N LEU A 87 -13.78 2.22 4.57
CA LEU A 87 -14.89 2.13 5.55
C LEU A 87 -14.45 2.61 6.93
N TYR A 88 -13.26 2.20 7.38
CA TYR A 88 -12.75 2.64 8.66
C TYR A 88 -12.49 4.16 8.67
N HIS A 89 -11.76 4.67 7.67
CA HIS A 89 -11.33 6.07 7.66
C HIS A 89 -12.43 7.06 7.29
N ASP A 90 -13.25 6.76 6.30
CA ASP A 90 -14.19 7.73 5.75
C ASP A 90 -15.61 7.60 6.29
N VAL A 91 -15.98 6.45 6.83
CA VAL A 91 -17.34 6.18 7.30
C VAL A 91 -17.38 6.12 8.82
N LEU A 92 -16.51 5.30 9.42
CA LEU A 92 -16.47 5.08 10.85
C LEU A 92 -15.71 6.19 11.59
N SER A 93 -14.55 6.65 11.11
CA SER A 93 -13.78 7.67 11.85
C SER A 93 -14.46 9.04 11.91
N LYS A 94 -15.43 9.30 11.01
CA LYS A 94 -16.21 10.55 10.96
C LYS A 94 -17.42 10.56 11.90
N ASN A 95 -17.78 9.43 12.51
CA ASN A 95 -18.95 9.29 13.39
C ASN A 95 -18.57 8.50 14.66
N GLU A 96 -19.17 8.77 15.81
CA GLU A 96 -19.07 7.89 16.99
C GLU A 96 -19.89 6.61 16.77
N SER A 97 -19.52 5.83 15.75
CA SER A 97 -20.24 4.63 15.36
C SER A 97 -19.98 3.51 16.38
N THR A 98 -21.05 2.83 16.78
CA THR A 98 -20.97 1.64 17.63
C THR A 98 -20.60 0.37 16.85
N TYR A 99 -20.56 0.45 15.52
CA TYR A 99 -20.21 -0.67 14.63
C TYR A 99 -18.70 -0.70 14.38
N ASN A 100 -18.15 -1.91 14.31
CA ASN A 100 -16.79 -2.11 13.82
C ASN A 100 -16.80 -2.23 12.28
N THR A 101 -15.62 -2.06 11.67
CA THR A 101 -15.46 -2.08 10.21
C THR A 101 -15.92 -3.39 9.58
N ILE A 102 -15.68 -4.54 10.22
CA ILE A 102 -16.03 -5.83 9.65
C ILE A 102 -17.56 -6.03 9.59
N THR A 103 -18.29 -5.58 10.60
CA THR A 103 -19.76 -5.60 10.61
C THR A 103 -20.33 -4.76 9.47
N LEU A 104 -19.82 -3.55 9.23
CA LEU A 104 -20.25 -2.76 8.08
C LEU A 104 -19.89 -3.41 6.75
N PHE A 105 -18.67 -3.93 6.63
CA PHE A 105 -18.21 -4.61 5.43
C PHE A 105 -19.12 -5.81 5.08
N GLU A 106 -19.46 -6.64 6.05
CA GLU A 106 -20.37 -7.79 5.88
C GLU A 106 -21.78 -7.35 5.45
N THR A 107 -22.34 -6.34 6.11
CA THR A 107 -23.67 -5.83 5.77
C THR A 107 -23.71 -5.24 4.37
N PHE A 108 -22.71 -4.45 3.97
CA PHE A 108 -22.65 -3.85 2.65
C PHE A 108 -22.35 -4.90 1.57
N ALA A 109 -21.55 -5.91 1.89
CA ALA A 109 -21.31 -7.06 1.03
C ALA A 109 -22.59 -7.82 0.69
N LYS A 110 -23.52 -8.01 1.65
CA LYS A 110 -24.83 -8.63 1.36
C LYS A 110 -25.66 -7.81 0.37
N ALA A 111 -25.66 -6.48 0.49
CA ALA A 111 -26.35 -5.61 -0.47
C ALA A 111 -25.77 -5.74 -1.89
N TYR A 112 -24.44 -5.87 -2.00
CA TYR A 112 -23.80 -6.15 -3.29
C TYR A 112 -24.15 -7.55 -3.83
N MET A 113 -24.16 -8.58 -2.98
CA MET A 113 -24.57 -9.93 -3.40
C MET A 113 -26.03 -9.96 -3.88
N GLN A 114 -26.92 -9.18 -3.28
CA GLN A 114 -28.30 -9.05 -3.75
C GLN A 114 -28.39 -8.35 -5.12
N HIS A 115 -27.51 -7.38 -5.39
CA HIS A 115 -27.39 -6.78 -6.71
C HIS A 115 -26.82 -7.78 -7.75
N LYS A 116 -25.81 -8.57 -7.36
CA LYS A 116 -25.10 -9.50 -8.23
C LYS A 116 -24.92 -10.86 -7.55
N ASN A 117 -25.93 -11.72 -7.72
CA ASN A 117 -26.05 -13.01 -7.00
C ASN A 117 -24.85 -13.96 -7.15
N ASP A 118 -24.11 -13.91 -8.28
CA ASP A 118 -22.93 -14.75 -8.53
C ASP A 118 -21.60 -14.06 -8.20
N ALA A 119 -21.64 -12.92 -7.49
CA ALA A 119 -20.44 -12.16 -7.21
C ALA A 119 -19.55 -12.82 -6.15
N GLN A 120 -18.26 -12.94 -6.47
CA GLN A 120 -17.25 -13.33 -5.50
C GLN A 120 -16.80 -12.09 -4.71
N ILE A 121 -16.98 -12.14 -3.40
CA ILE A 121 -16.42 -11.14 -2.46
C ILE A 121 -15.34 -11.82 -1.65
N TYR A 122 -14.18 -11.18 -1.52
CA TYR A 122 -13.05 -11.68 -0.75
C TYR A 122 -13.21 -11.41 0.75
N LEU A 123 -14.39 -11.75 1.28
CA LEU A 123 -14.75 -11.50 2.68
C LEU A 123 -13.80 -12.22 3.64
N ASP A 124 -13.43 -13.46 3.34
CA ASP A 124 -12.48 -14.24 4.16
C ASP A 124 -11.11 -13.57 4.25
N TYR A 125 -10.68 -12.88 3.19
CA TYR A 125 -9.43 -12.13 3.20
C TYR A 125 -9.49 -10.97 4.20
N VAL A 126 -10.59 -10.22 4.16
CA VAL A 126 -10.84 -9.07 5.04
C VAL A 126 -11.02 -9.52 6.50
N LYS A 127 -11.71 -10.65 6.74
CA LYS A 127 -11.88 -11.25 8.08
C LYS A 127 -10.56 -11.64 8.74
N ASN A 128 -9.55 -12.00 7.94
CA ASN A 128 -8.23 -12.38 8.44
C ASN A 128 -7.31 -11.16 8.69
N ILE A 129 -7.77 -9.94 8.43
CA ILE A 129 -7.06 -8.72 8.79
C ILE A 129 -7.16 -8.53 10.31
N THR A 130 -6.08 -8.86 11.02
CA THR A 130 -5.95 -8.56 12.45
C THR A 130 -5.77 -7.05 12.67
N ASN A 131 -6.04 -6.58 13.90
CA ASN A 131 -5.85 -5.17 14.26
C ASN A 131 -4.40 -4.69 14.02
N ASP A 132 -3.40 -5.50 14.38
CA ASP A 132 -1.99 -5.15 14.16
C ASP A 132 -1.65 -5.06 12.67
N VAL A 133 -2.22 -5.96 11.87
CA VAL A 133 -2.07 -5.91 10.41
C VAL A 133 -2.72 -4.65 9.85
N PHE A 134 -3.92 -4.32 10.33
CA PHE A 134 -4.64 -3.14 9.89
C PHE A 134 -3.91 -1.84 10.24
N ILE A 135 -3.40 -1.70 11.47
CA ILE A 135 -2.58 -0.54 11.88
C ILE A 135 -1.39 -0.35 10.93
N ASN A 136 -0.72 -1.44 10.55
CA ASN A 136 0.40 -1.38 9.61
C ASN A 136 -0.04 -1.00 8.18
N ILE A 137 -1.21 -1.48 7.72
CA ILE A 137 -1.81 -1.03 6.46
C ILE A 137 -2.06 0.48 6.51
N GLN A 138 -2.62 1.00 7.61
CA GLN A 138 -2.89 2.43 7.76
C GLN A 138 -1.61 3.28 7.71
N LYS A 139 -0.55 2.85 8.40
CA LYS A 139 0.76 3.52 8.35
C LYS A 139 1.31 3.62 6.92
N LEU A 140 1.25 2.51 6.17
CA LEU A 140 1.70 2.48 4.78
C LEU A 140 0.80 3.32 3.87
N ALA A 141 -0.52 3.26 4.04
CA ALA A 141 -1.48 4.02 3.24
C ALA A 141 -1.22 5.52 3.37
N VAL A 142 -1.01 6.02 4.59
CA VAL A 142 -0.67 7.43 4.83
C VAL A 142 0.66 7.82 4.16
N LEU A 143 1.68 6.96 4.18
CA LEU A 143 2.95 7.24 3.50
C LEU A 143 2.78 7.30 1.98
N TYR A 144 2.07 6.34 1.40
CA TYR A 144 1.85 6.29 -0.05
C TYR A 144 0.98 7.43 -0.56
N ASP A 145 -0.06 7.80 0.16
CA ASP A 145 -0.90 8.95 -0.15
C ASP A 145 -0.08 10.26 -0.12
N ASN A 146 0.68 10.49 0.96
CA ASN A 146 1.56 11.66 1.06
C ASN A 146 2.60 11.71 -0.07
N LEU A 147 3.16 10.56 -0.48
CA LEU A 147 4.10 10.50 -1.60
C LEU A 147 3.43 10.84 -2.94
N GLU A 148 2.19 10.41 -3.16
CA GLU A 148 1.45 10.73 -4.38
C GLU A 148 1.07 12.22 -4.42
N ASN A 149 0.58 12.74 -3.30
CA ASN A 149 0.34 14.17 -3.10
C ASN A 149 1.60 15.01 -3.36
N PHE A 150 2.74 14.59 -2.83
CA PHE A 150 4.02 15.26 -3.07
C PHE A 150 4.45 15.24 -4.54
N LYS A 151 4.30 14.10 -5.25
CA LYS A 151 4.63 14.00 -6.68
C LYS A 151 3.77 14.93 -7.52
N ASN A 152 2.48 14.99 -7.22
CA ASN A 152 1.49 15.72 -8.00
C ASN A 152 1.27 17.17 -7.54
N ASN A 153 1.95 17.59 -6.48
CA ASN A 153 1.78 18.89 -5.84
C ASN A 153 0.32 19.15 -5.42
N MET A 154 -0.35 18.11 -4.92
CA MET A 154 -1.72 18.15 -4.41
C MET A 154 -1.69 18.15 -2.89
N SER A 155 -2.61 18.88 -2.25
CA SER A 155 -2.84 18.80 -0.80
C SER A 155 -1.62 19.10 0.09
N CYS A 156 -0.58 19.74 -0.45
CA CYS A 156 0.67 20.07 0.25
C CYS A 156 0.68 21.50 0.79
N ASP A 157 -0.38 21.94 1.48
CA ASP A 157 -0.57 23.34 1.89
C ASP A 157 -0.10 24.33 0.80
N SER A 158 0.36 25.52 1.16
CA SER A 158 1.01 26.44 0.22
C SER A 158 2.44 26.04 -0.14
N ASN A 159 2.99 24.97 0.45
CA ASN A 159 4.39 24.59 0.31
C ASN A 159 4.56 23.08 0.13
N LYS A 160 4.88 22.69 -1.11
CA LYS A 160 5.20 21.31 -1.51
C LYS A 160 6.21 20.62 -0.59
N CYS A 161 7.16 21.35 -0.03
CA CYS A 161 8.18 20.79 0.85
C CYS A 161 7.64 20.36 2.22
N ASN A 162 6.49 20.87 2.65
CA ASN A 162 5.83 20.40 3.88
C ASN A 162 5.40 18.94 3.75
N CYS A 163 4.86 18.53 2.60
CA CYS A 163 4.57 17.12 2.33
C CYS A 163 5.83 16.26 2.42
N ALA A 164 6.93 16.73 1.84
CA ALA A 164 8.18 16.01 1.84
C ALA A 164 8.76 15.86 3.26
N HIS A 165 8.70 16.90 4.09
CA HIS A 165 9.06 16.82 5.51
C HIS A 165 8.16 15.85 6.27
N ASN A 166 6.84 15.92 6.08
CA ASN A 166 5.89 15.02 6.73
C ASN A 166 6.15 13.55 6.39
N ILE A 167 6.52 13.25 5.14
CA ILE A 167 6.94 11.88 4.75
C ILE A 167 8.15 11.42 5.56
N VAL A 168 9.18 12.26 5.69
CA VAL A 168 10.41 11.93 6.45
C VAL A 168 10.08 11.69 7.92
N ASP A 169 9.26 12.54 8.52
CA ASP A 169 8.89 12.43 9.94
C ASP A 169 8.08 11.16 10.22
N LEU A 170 7.06 10.88 9.40
CA LEU A 170 6.26 9.66 9.53
C LEU A 170 7.09 8.41 9.29
N TYR A 171 7.95 8.41 8.27
CA TYR A 171 8.83 7.29 7.99
C TYR A 171 9.79 7.01 9.16
N THR A 172 10.38 8.07 9.71
CA THR A 172 11.30 7.98 10.86
C THR A 172 10.59 7.44 12.10
N LYS A 173 9.30 7.75 12.29
CA LYS A 173 8.50 7.16 13.36
C LYS A 173 8.23 5.67 13.11
N TYR A 174 7.90 5.28 11.88
CA TYR A 174 7.48 3.91 11.57
C TYR A 174 8.64 2.93 11.46
N ILE A 175 9.84 3.38 11.10
CA ILE A 175 11.03 2.52 11.02
C ILE A 175 11.47 1.99 12.39
N ASP A 176 11.13 2.68 13.48
CA ASP A 176 11.46 2.23 14.83
C ASP A 176 10.73 0.94 15.22
N ASP A 177 9.55 0.68 14.63
CA ASP A 177 8.85 -0.59 14.82
C ASP A 177 9.63 -1.74 14.16
N CYS A 178 10.22 -1.48 12.99
CA CYS A 178 11.07 -2.45 12.30
C CYS A 178 12.34 -2.80 13.10
N ARG A 179 12.96 -1.80 13.75
CA ARG A 179 14.15 -1.99 14.59
C ARG A 179 13.89 -2.82 15.84
N LYS A 180 12.65 -2.87 16.32
CA LYS A 180 12.23 -3.70 17.46
C LYS A 180 11.93 -5.16 17.06
N GLY A 181 12.20 -5.55 15.81
CA GLY A 181 11.95 -6.89 15.29
C GLY A 181 10.47 -7.16 14.94
N VAL A 182 9.67 -6.10 14.78
CA VAL A 182 8.24 -6.24 14.44
C VAL A 182 8.09 -6.52 12.95
N ASN A 183 7.34 -7.60 12.62
CA ASN A 183 6.78 -7.96 11.30
C ASN A 183 7.66 -7.68 10.06
N THR A 184 8.34 -8.72 9.57
CA THR A 184 9.21 -8.67 8.38
C THR A 184 8.50 -8.20 7.11
N GLU A 185 7.22 -8.51 6.92
CA GLU A 185 6.48 -8.13 5.70
C GLU A 185 6.17 -6.64 5.66
N PHE A 186 5.76 -6.05 6.79
CA PHE A 186 5.55 -4.60 6.91
C PHE A 186 6.86 -3.84 6.63
N CYS A 187 7.96 -4.29 7.22
CA CYS A 187 9.27 -3.64 7.04
C CYS A 187 9.82 -3.80 5.63
N ASN A 188 9.54 -4.93 4.97
CA ASN A 188 9.87 -5.10 3.56
C ASN A 188 9.14 -4.09 2.69
N GLU A 189 7.85 -3.85 2.96
CA GLU A 189 7.08 -2.86 2.21
C GLU A 189 7.46 -1.42 2.57
N LEU A 190 7.81 -1.15 3.83
CA LEU A 190 8.36 0.14 4.24
C LEU A 190 9.71 0.44 3.54
N ASP A 191 10.53 -0.58 3.30
CA ASP A 191 11.76 -0.46 2.50
C ASP A 191 11.46 -0.27 1.00
N ASN A 192 10.39 -0.87 0.47
CA ASN A 192 9.92 -0.61 -0.89
C ASN A 192 9.47 0.85 -1.04
N PHE A 193 8.70 1.37 -0.08
CA PHE A 193 8.31 2.77 -0.01
C PHE A 193 9.53 3.69 -0.03
N ARG A 194 10.53 3.40 0.81
CA ARG A 194 11.82 4.13 0.85
C ARG A 194 12.46 4.20 -0.54
N ASN A 195 12.50 3.10 -1.27
CA ASN A 195 13.11 3.07 -2.60
C ASN A 195 12.36 3.98 -3.58
N MET A 196 11.03 4.01 -3.51
CA MET A 196 10.20 4.90 -4.32
C MET A 196 10.43 6.38 -3.97
N TYR A 197 10.46 6.71 -2.68
CA TYR A 197 10.74 8.06 -2.20
C TYR A 197 12.13 8.55 -2.60
N ASN A 198 13.18 7.76 -2.30
CA ASN A 198 14.56 8.13 -2.60
C ASN A 198 14.74 8.36 -4.12
N LYS A 199 14.18 7.48 -4.96
CA LYS A 199 14.22 7.63 -6.42
C LYS A 199 13.52 8.90 -6.90
N HIS A 200 12.47 9.35 -6.22
CA HIS A 200 11.81 10.61 -6.54
C HIS A 200 12.69 11.81 -6.12
N MET A 201 13.31 11.74 -4.95
CA MET A 201 14.17 12.80 -4.40
C MET A 201 15.55 12.91 -5.07
N GLU A 202 15.99 11.89 -5.84
CA GLU A 202 17.19 11.96 -6.69
C GLU A 202 17.10 13.07 -7.75
N LYS A 203 15.87 13.37 -8.21
CA LYS A 203 15.64 14.44 -9.18
C LYS A 203 15.76 15.80 -8.49
N PRO A 204 16.38 16.80 -9.13
CA PRO A 204 16.36 18.17 -8.63
C PRO A 204 14.92 18.62 -8.35
N ASN A 205 14.70 19.15 -7.16
CA ASN A 205 13.42 19.69 -6.72
C ASN A 205 13.69 20.88 -5.80
N GLU A 206 12.66 21.69 -5.55
CA GLU A 206 12.73 22.92 -4.74
C GLU A 206 12.91 22.69 -3.23
N CYS A 207 12.92 21.43 -2.78
CA CYS A 207 12.98 21.05 -1.37
C CYS A 207 14.38 20.61 -0.95
N ASP A 208 15.33 21.53 -0.99
CA ASP A 208 16.74 21.22 -0.73
C ASP A 208 17.06 20.89 0.73
N GLU A 209 16.26 21.37 1.69
CA GLU A 209 16.44 21.10 3.12
C GLU A 209 15.83 19.76 3.58
N VAL A 210 15.08 19.08 2.71
CA VAL A 210 14.44 17.80 3.04
C VAL A 210 15.44 16.65 2.89
N GLN A 211 15.41 15.70 3.83
CA GLN A 211 16.22 14.48 3.76
C GLN A 211 15.90 13.66 2.50
N LYS A 212 16.81 13.66 1.53
CA LYS A 212 16.62 12.98 0.23
C LYS A 212 16.78 11.46 0.28
N ILE A 213 17.53 10.95 1.27
CA ILE A 213 17.83 9.52 1.42
C ILE A 213 17.38 9.05 2.80
N LEU A 214 16.32 8.25 2.82
CA LEU A 214 15.81 7.62 4.04
C LEU A 214 16.68 6.40 4.44
N PRO A 215 16.82 6.09 5.74
CA PRO A 215 17.51 4.89 6.21
C PRO A 215 16.72 3.61 5.88
N SER A 216 17.39 2.47 5.66
CA SER A 216 16.69 1.21 5.31
C SER A 216 15.92 0.64 6.51
N ALA A 217 14.69 0.20 6.26
CA ALA A 217 13.84 -0.47 7.24
C ALA A 217 14.22 -1.94 7.45
N ARG A 218 15.08 -2.50 6.59
CA ARG A 218 15.61 -3.86 6.78
C ARG A 218 16.70 -3.81 7.83
N ILE A 219 16.52 -4.58 8.90
CA ILE A 219 17.61 -4.85 9.83
C ILE A 219 18.63 -5.71 9.06
N THR A 220 19.70 -5.07 8.60
CA THR A 220 20.94 -5.79 8.34
C THR A 220 21.68 -5.84 9.67
N ASP A 221 22.24 -6.99 10.04
CA ASP A 221 22.86 -7.25 11.36
C ASP A 221 24.02 -6.27 11.74
N ASN A 222 24.33 -5.25 10.92
CA ASN A 222 25.53 -4.43 11.03
C ASN A 222 25.32 -2.90 11.18
N THR A 223 24.10 -2.37 11.36
CA THR A 223 23.91 -0.90 11.50
C THR A 223 23.43 -0.47 12.88
N LEU A 224 24.35 -0.56 13.85
CA LEU A 224 24.35 0.30 15.04
C LEU A 224 24.61 1.75 14.57
N ILE A 225 23.55 2.50 14.22
CA ILE A 225 23.67 3.92 13.95
C ILE A 225 23.85 4.63 15.30
N ILE A 226 25.09 4.85 15.67
CA ILE A 226 25.45 5.70 16.81
C ILE A 226 25.07 7.14 16.41
N ILE A 227 23.94 7.61 16.93
CA ILE A 227 23.58 9.04 16.86
C ILE A 227 24.54 9.76 17.82
N THR A 228 25.67 10.24 17.30
CA THR A 228 26.57 11.11 18.06
C THR A 228 25.91 12.48 18.24
N PRO A 229 25.69 12.95 19.48
CA PRO A 229 25.19 14.30 19.69
C PRO A 229 26.29 15.30 19.34
N PHE A 230 26.01 16.15 18.35
CA PHE A 230 26.85 17.29 18.00
C PHE A 230 26.79 18.33 19.13
N PHE A 231 27.63 18.18 20.15
CA PHE A 231 27.96 19.26 21.07
C PHE A 231 29.32 19.83 20.70
N THR A 232 29.29 20.98 20.04
CA THR A 232 30.46 21.82 19.83
C THR A 232 30.93 22.41 21.17
N ARG A 233 32.20 22.19 21.52
CA ARG A 233 32.97 23.18 22.26
C ARG A 233 34.45 23.09 21.90
N PHE A 234 34.88 24.17 21.23
CA PHE A 234 36.22 24.73 21.11
C PHE A 234 37.39 23.96 21.77
N GLY A 235 38.28 23.48 20.90
CA GLY A 235 39.71 23.79 20.98
C GLY A 235 40.57 22.90 21.85
N LEU A 236 41.15 21.85 21.26
CA LEU A 236 42.54 21.49 21.56
C LEU A 236 43.29 21.09 20.27
N TRP A 237 44.30 21.90 20.04
CA TRP A 237 45.33 21.90 19.02
C TRP A 237 46.11 20.58 18.98
N PHE A 238 46.08 19.89 17.84
CA PHE A 238 47.17 19.01 17.41
C PHE A 238 47.46 19.25 15.93
N SER A 239 48.52 20.00 15.68
CA SER A 239 49.16 20.15 14.39
C SER A 239 49.97 18.90 14.02
N SER A 240 49.94 18.58 12.72
CA SER A 240 50.83 17.70 11.95
C SER A 240 50.47 16.20 11.87
N LYS A 241 49.94 15.78 10.73
CA LYS A 241 50.66 14.98 9.71
C LYS A 241 49.82 14.83 8.44
N ARG A 242 50.26 15.46 7.34
CA ARG A 242 49.76 15.12 5.99
C ARG A 242 50.13 13.66 5.70
N ARG A 243 49.13 12.80 5.52
CA ARG A 243 49.29 11.50 4.87
C ARG A 243 48.27 11.42 3.74
N ASN A 244 48.76 11.51 2.51
CA ASN A 244 47.98 11.27 1.29
C ASN A 244 47.36 9.86 1.35
N LYS A 245 46.04 9.76 1.22
CA LYS A 245 45.35 8.53 0.79
C LYS A 245 44.43 8.88 -0.39
N LYS A 246 45.00 8.79 -1.60
CA LYS A 246 44.23 8.39 -2.79
C LYS A 246 44.21 6.86 -2.81
N HIS A 247 43.12 6.29 -3.35
CA HIS A 247 42.79 4.84 -3.48
C HIS A 247 41.90 4.21 -2.40
N ILE A 248 40.63 4.64 -2.33
CA ILE A 248 39.51 3.72 -2.05
C ILE A 248 38.29 4.22 -2.86
N ARG A 249 38.24 3.94 -4.18
CA ARG A 249 37.04 4.15 -5.02
C ARG A 249 36.89 3.13 -6.15
N LYS A 250 37.42 1.91 -5.99
CA LYS A 250 37.30 0.85 -7.00
C LYS A 250 36.74 -0.49 -6.52
N HIS A 251 36.27 -0.59 -5.27
CA HIS A 251 35.68 -1.84 -4.77
C HIS A 251 34.15 -1.81 -4.65
N LEU A 252 33.52 -0.65 -4.42
CA LEU A 252 32.05 -0.58 -4.30
C LEU A 252 31.32 -0.61 -5.65
N ALA A 253 31.91 -0.06 -6.72
CA ALA A 253 31.31 -0.10 -8.06
C ALA A 253 31.40 -1.47 -8.75
N LYS A 254 32.23 -2.38 -8.23
CA LYS A 254 32.40 -3.72 -8.81
C LYS A 254 31.35 -4.70 -8.29
N GLU A 255 30.95 -4.57 -7.02
CA GLU A 255 29.92 -5.43 -6.39
C GLU A 255 28.51 -5.15 -6.95
N GLU A 256 28.17 -3.89 -7.27
CA GLU A 256 26.86 -3.56 -7.86
C GLU A 256 26.70 -4.12 -9.29
N HIS A 257 27.78 -4.14 -10.10
CA HIS A 257 27.73 -4.69 -11.45
C HIS A 257 27.64 -6.23 -11.45
N GLU A 258 28.38 -6.92 -10.59
CA GLU A 258 28.33 -8.39 -10.49
C GLU A 258 26.96 -8.89 -9.95
N HIS A 259 26.33 -8.15 -9.04
CA HIS A 259 25.00 -8.47 -8.53
C HIS A 259 23.87 -8.14 -9.54
N PHE A 260 24.07 -7.16 -10.43
CA PHE A 260 23.12 -6.82 -11.50
C PHE A 260 23.19 -7.79 -12.70
N GLU A 261 24.38 -8.26 -13.08
CA GLU A 261 24.54 -9.26 -14.15
C GLU A 261 24.04 -10.66 -13.76
N SER A 262 24.15 -11.05 -12.48
CA SER A 262 23.62 -12.35 -12.02
C SER A 262 22.08 -12.41 -12.03
N ARG A 263 21.39 -11.28 -11.80
CA ARG A 263 19.93 -11.20 -11.91
C ARG A 263 19.45 -11.25 -13.36
N THR A 264 20.11 -10.58 -14.28
CA THR A 264 19.70 -10.56 -15.70
C THR A 264 19.98 -11.87 -16.45
N LYS A 265 20.90 -12.71 -15.97
CA LYS A 265 21.13 -14.07 -16.53
C LYS A 265 20.10 -15.10 -16.08
N ASN A 266 19.51 -14.96 -14.88
CA ASN A 266 18.50 -15.91 -14.38
C ASN A 266 17.12 -15.70 -15.02
N ASP A 267 16.83 -14.51 -15.54
CA ASP A 267 15.54 -14.20 -16.18
C ASP A 267 15.48 -14.60 -17.68
N ASN A 268 16.57 -15.16 -18.25
CA ASN A 268 16.64 -15.51 -19.68
C ASN A 268 16.66 -17.03 -19.98
N ILE A 269 16.27 -17.90 -19.03
CA ILE A 269 16.11 -19.33 -19.30
C ILE A 269 14.69 -19.79 -18.94
N SER A 270 13.74 -19.47 -19.82
CA SER A 270 12.66 -20.41 -20.18
C SER A 270 11.94 -19.94 -21.46
N ASN A 271 12.51 -20.29 -22.61
CA ASN A 271 11.74 -20.34 -23.85
C ASN A 271 12.17 -21.58 -24.64
N ASN A 272 11.87 -22.76 -24.09
CA ASN A 272 11.92 -24.00 -24.85
C ASN A 272 10.61 -24.13 -25.62
N ASN A 273 10.65 -23.76 -26.90
CA ASN A 273 9.66 -24.13 -27.90
C ASN A 273 9.53 -25.66 -27.95
N ARG A 274 8.50 -26.21 -27.29
CA ARG A 274 7.98 -27.55 -27.62
C ARG A 274 6.98 -27.37 -28.76
N ALA A 275 7.42 -27.69 -29.98
CA ALA A 275 6.55 -27.87 -31.12
C ALA A 275 5.61 -29.07 -30.84
N TYR A 276 4.32 -28.80 -30.67
CA TYR A 276 3.31 -29.85 -30.72
C TYR A 276 3.00 -30.15 -32.20
N HIS A 277 3.49 -31.27 -32.72
CA HIS A 277 3.01 -31.82 -33.99
C HIS A 277 1.65 -32.48 -33.76
N ILE A 278 0.57 -31.79 -34.12
CA ILE A 278 -0.76 -32.38 -34.24
C ILE A 278 -0.86 -32.95 -35.67
N HIS A 279 -0.82 -34.28 -35.80
CA HIS A 279 -1.16 -34.96 -37.05
C HIS A 279 -2.68 -35.09 -37.18
N TYR A 280 -3.25 -34.41 -38.17
CA TYR A 280 -4.62 -34.65 -38.63
C TYR A 280 -4.65 -35.97 -39.43
N ARG A 281 -5.39 -36.97 -38.96
CA ARG A 281 -5.82 -38.10 -39.80
C ARG A 281 -7.23 -37.81 -40.29
N ALA A 282 -7.35 -37.49 -41.57
CA ALA A 282 -8.62 -37.53 -42.28
C ALA A 282 -8.99 -38.99 -42.55
N SER A 283 -10.08 -39.46 -41.95
CA SER A 283 -10.76 -40.68 -42.36
C SER A 283 -11.71 -40.35 -43.51
N ALA A 284 -11.32 -40.74 -44.73
CA ALA A 284 -12.25 -40.87 -45.84
C ALA A 284 -12.92 -42.24 -45.77
N ASN A 285 -14.25 -42.24 -45.87
CA ASN A 285 -15.08 -43.43 -45.98
C ASN A 285 -14.77 -44.19 -47.28
N ASN A 286 -14.72 -45.51 -47.18
CA ASN A 286 -15.40 -46.44 -48.10
C ASN A 286 -15.70 -47.74 -47.34
#